data_AF-A0A2V7RKM6-F1
#
_entry.id   AF-A0A2V7RKM6-F1
#
_cell.length_a   1.000
_cell.length_b   1.000
_cell.length_c   1.000
_cell.angle_alpha   90.00
_cell.angle_beta   90.00
_cell.angle_gamma   90.00
#
_symmetry.space_group_name_H-M   'P 1'
#
loop_
_entity.id
_entity.type
_entity.pdbx_description
1 polymer ?
#
loop_
_entity_poly.entity_id
_entity_poly.type
_entity_poly.pdbx_seq_one_letter_code
_entity_poly.pdbx_strand_id
1 'polypeptide(L)'
;MRVFVCSYGLAAIALVACASGAPVVPWTHPAPVVEAVAPISRAPRELLPDEQIQQALNRLGFGARPGDVEKVRAMGVDRWIALQLAPDRIDDSLANDLVSHYETLNAKTADLVEAFRQVQQARRREQMQLRAQGDTTAGKGDARREALANDPQLRDLARRSQRVVGDVQSAKLARAVVSERQLDGRHVSPDEDFSVLEG
;
A
#
# COMPACT_ATOMS: atom_id res chain seq x y z
N MET A 1 -2.69 17.78 82.45
CA MET A 1 -1.34 17.70 81.86
C MET A 1 -1.44 18.00 80.37
N ARG A 2 -0.87 19.15 79.99
CA ARG A 2 -0.51 19.70 78.67
C ARG A 2 -1.32 19.30 77.42
N VAL A 3 -2.23 20.22 77.10
CA VAL A 3 -2.68 20.63 75.76
C VAL A 3 -1.50 21.18 74.95
N PHE A 4 -1.42 20.89 73.65
CA PHE A 4 -0.64 21.70 72.70
C PHE A 4 -1.47 22.01 71.45
N VAL A 5 -1.83 23.28 71.36
CA VAL A 5 -2.37 23.99 70.20
C VAL A 5 -1.19 24.49 69.37
N CYS A 6 -1.27 24.45 68.05
CA CYS A 6 -0.52 25.33 67.15
C CYS A 6 -1.21 25.28 65.77
N SER A 7 -2.15 26.18 65.47
CA SER A 7 -1.99 27.57 65.03
C SER A 7 -1.43 27.71 63.61
N TYR A 8 -2.20 28.47 62.83
CA TYR A 8 -2.13 28.77 61.41
C TYR A 8 -0.78 29.34 60.92
N GLY A 9 -0.45 29.01 59.67
CA GLY A 9 0.50 29.76 58.85
C GLY A 9 0.11 29.68 57.38
N LEU A 10 -0.69 30.65 56.92
CA LEU A 10 -0.94 30.93 55.51
C LEU A 10 0.39 31.24 54.81
N ALA A 11 0.92 30.29 54.03
CA ALA A 11 2.05 30.53 53.14
C ALA A 11 1.52 30.93 51.76
N ALA A 12 1.57 32.23 51.46
CA ALA A 12 1.26 32.79 50.16
C ALA A 12 2.19 32.22 49.09
N ILE A 13 1.63 31.60 48.06
CA ILE A 13 2.37 31.14 46.88
C ILE A 13 2.69 32.39 46.04
N ALA A 14 3.93 32.86 46.13
CA ALA A 14 4.45 33.88 45.24
C ALA A 14 4.68 33.27 43.85
N LEU A 15 3.85 33.67 42.87
CA LEU A 15 4.11 33.42 41.46
C LEU A 15 5.32 34.25 41.02
N VAL A 16 6.50 33.62 41.00
CA VAL A 16 7.69 34.18 40.36
C VAL A 16 7.53 34.03 38.85
N ALA A 17 7.19 35.15 38.20
CA ALA A 17 7.22 35.29 36.76
C ALA A 17 8.68 35.36 36.28
N CYS A 18 9.23 34.24 35.80
CA CYS A 18 10.50 34.24 35.08
C CYS A 18 10.27 34.80 33.67
N ALA A 19 10.36 36.12 33.52
CA ALA A 19 10.52 36.77 32.22
C ALA A 19 11.98 36.62 31.75
N SER A 20 12.33 35.43 31.26
CA SER A 20 13.61 35.20 30.59
C SER A 20 13.45 35.53 29.10
N GLY A 21 13.57 36.82 28.77
CA GLY A 21 13.78 37.26 27.40
C GLY A 21 15.17 36.86 26.94
N ALA A 22 15.29 35.68 26.33
CA ALA A 22 16.50 35.31 25.60
C ALA A 22 16.63 36.20 24.35
N PRO A 23 17.81 36.77 24.06
CA PRO A 23 18.00 37.51 22.82
C PRO A 23 17.83 36.56 21.64
N VAL A 24 16.91 36.89 20.74
CA VAL A 24 16.75 36.21 19.46
C VAL A 24 17.99 36.59 18.63
N VAL A 25 19.01 35.73 18.67
CA VAL A 25 20.13 35.85 17.74
C VAL A 25 19.56 35.51 16.36
N PRO A 26 19.52 36.46 15.41
CA PRO A 26 19.08 36.12 14.06
C PRO A 26 20.05 35.09 13.53
N TRP A 27 19.55 33.92 13.15
CA TRP A 27 20.30 32.95 12.37
C TRP A 27 20.60 33.57 11.01
N THR A 28 21.67 34.36 10.94
CA THR A 28 22.33 34.65 9.68
C THR A 28 23.11 33.40 9.30
N HIS A 29 22.44 32.48 8.61
CA HIS A 29 23.18 31.53 7.79
C HIS A 29 23.98 32.36 6.79
N PRO A 30 25.32 32.26 6.74
CA PRO A 30 26.03 32.80 5.60
C PRO A 30 25.43 32.15 4.36
N ALA A 31 25.00 32.97 3.40
CA ALA A 31 24.50 32.46 2.13
C ALA A 31 25.53 31.47 1.59
N PRO A 32 25.14 30.24 1.19
CA PRO A 32 26.08 29.33 0.56
C PRO A 32 26.63 30.05 -0.67
N VAL A 33 27.95 30.18 -0.75
CA VAL A 33 28.60 30.65 -1.95
C VAL A 33 28.28 29.59 -2.99
N VAL A 34 27.29 29.85 -3.84
CA VAL A 34 26.94 28.95 -4.94
C VAL A 34 28.06 29.13 -5.96
N GLU A 35 29.11 28.33 -5.79
CA GLU A 35 30.16 28.21 -6.79
C GLU A 35 29.49 27.80 -8.10
N ALA A 36 29.72 28.58 -9.16
CA ALA A 36 29.04 28.40 -10.43
C ALA A 36 29.30 26.98 -10.95
N VAL A 37 28.27 26.13 -10.88
CA VAL A 37 28.31 24.78 -11.44
C VAL A 37 28.59 24.92 -12.92
N ALA A 38 29.73 24.39 -13.36
CA ALA A 38 30.13 24.37 -14.76
C ALA A 38 28.98 23.85 -15.64
N PRO A 39 28.77 24.40 -16.85
CA PRO A 39 27.67 23.99 -17.70
C PRO A 39 27.78 22.50 -17.98
N ILE A 40 26.76 21.74 -17.56
CA ILE A 40 26.63 20.32 -17.92
C ILE A 40 26.56 20.28 -19.45
N SER A 41 27.62 19.78 -20.09
CA SER A 41 27.66 19.60 -21.53
C SER A 41 26.44 18.79 -21.97
N ARG A 42 25.57 19.42 -22.77
CA ARG A 42 24.34 18.85 -23.36
C ARG A 42 24.60 17.99 -24.59
N ALA A 43 25.86 17.70 -24.92
CA ALA A 43 26.17 16.76 -25.99
C ALA A 43 25.64 15.38 -25.59
N PRO A 44 24.92 14.66 -26.48
CA PRO A 44 24.57 13.27 -26.23
C PRO A 44 25.88 12.48 -26.07
N ARG A 45 26.25 12.18 -24.83
CA ARG A 45 27.26 11.16 -24.56
C ARG A 45 26.56 9.84 -24.82
N GLU A 46 27.06 9.06 -25.77
CA GLU A 46 26.70 7.65 -25.81
C GLU A 46 27.00 7.08 -24.43
N LEU A 47 25.94 6.58 -23.78
CA LEU A 47 26.02 6.03 -22.44
C LEU A 47 26.93 4.80 -22.47
N LEU A 48 27.67 4.57 -21.38
CA LEU A 48 28.43 3.33 -21.26
C LEU A 48 27.47 2.12 -21.31
N PRO A 49 27.90 0.95 -21.80
CA PRO A 49 27.03 -0.21 -21.92
C PRO A 49 26.28 -0.57 -20.63
N ASP A 50 26.95 -0.48 -19.48
CA ASP A 50 26.32 -0.74 -18.17
C ASP A 50 25.30 0.35 -17.78
N GLU A 51 25.52 1.60 -18.15
CA GLU A 51 24.56 2.69 -17.93
C GLU A 51 23.31 2.51 -18.80
N GLN A 52 23.48 2.05 -20.05
CA GLN A 52 22.38 1.71 -20.94
C GLN A 52 21.55 0.56 -20.38
N ILE A 53 22.19 -0.48 -19.86
CA ILE A 53 21.52 -1.61 -19.20
C ILE A 53 20.70 -1.11 -18.00
N GLN A 54 21.33 -0.32 -17.12
CA GLN A 54 20.64 0.19 -15.94
C GLN A 54 19.48 1.12 -16.29
N GLN A 55 19.65 1.97 -17.31
CA GLN A 55 18.58 2.84 -17.78
C GLN A 55 17.44 2.03 -18.40
N ALA A 56 17.74 1.03 -19.23
CA ALA A 56 16.73 0.17 -19.83
C ALA A 56 15.93 -0.57 -18.74
N LEU A 57 16.61 -1.19 -17.76
CA LEU A 57 15.96 -1.89 -16.66
C LEU A 57 15.10 -0.96 -15.78
N ASN A 58 15.57 0.26 -15.51
CA ASN A 58 14.87 1.23 -14.65
C ASN A 58 13.72 1.96 -15.36
N ARG A 59 13.79 2.13 -16.69
CA ARG A 59 12.81 2.91 -17.45
C ARG A 59 11.78 2.07 -18.18
N LEU A 60 12.20 0.89 -18.65
CA LEU A 60 11.37 -0.02 -19.41
C LEU A 60 10.99 -1.26 -18.58
N GLY A 61 11.62 -1.51 -17.44
CA GLY A 61 11.24 -2.58 -16.54
C GLY A 61 10.71 -2.07 -15.21
N PHE A 62 10.41 -3.02 -14.31
CA PHE A 62 10.05 -2.72 -12.91
C PHE A 62 11.26 -2.35 -12.04
N GLY A 63 12.46 -2.19 -12.64
CA GLY A 63 13.75 -2.04 -11.98
C GLY A 63 14.62 -3.30 -12.13
N ALA A 64 15.93 -3.15 -11.90
CA ALA A 64 16.88 -4.25 -12.00
C ALA A 64 16.73 -5.25 -10.84
N ARG A 65 16.45 -6.52 -11.14
CA ARG A 65 16.46 -7.62 -10.18
C ARG A 65 17.85 -8.25 -10.09
N PRO A 66 18.15 -9.01 -9.02
CA PRO A 66 19.38 -9.78 -8.94
C PRO A 66 19.54 -10.69 -10.17
N GLY A 67 20.64 -10.53 -10.92
CA GLY A 67 20.93 -11.29 -12.14
C GLY A 67 20.41 -10.67 -13.45
N ASP A 68 19.58 -9.62 -13.40
CA ASP A 68 19.05 -9.00 -14.63
C ASP A 68 20.14 -8.25 -15.40
N VAL A 69 21.05 -7.57 -14.71
CA VAL A 69 22.16 -6.84 -15.34
C VAL A 69 23.04 -7.81 -16.12
N GLU A 70 23.37 -8.96 -15.54
CA GLU A 70 24.17 -10.01 -16.16
C GLU A 70 23.45 -10.63 -17.37
N LYS A 71 22.13 -10.91 -17.24
CA LYS A 71 21.31 -11.41 -18.35
C LYS A 71 21.28 -10.43 -19.52
N VAL A 72 20.98 -9.15 -19.27
CA VAL A 72 20.93 -8.12 -20.33
C VAL A 72 22.32 -7.92 -20.93
N ARG A 73 23.38 -7.94 -20.13
CA ARG A 73 24.77 -7.87 -20.63
C ARG A 73 25.08 -9.03 -21.57
N ALA A 74 24.64 -10.24 -21.27
CA ALA A 74 24.89 -11.42 -22.10
C ALA A 74 24.11 -11.40 -23.44
N MET A 75 22.89 -10.85 -23.46
CA MET A 75 22.04 -10.85 -24.65
C MET A 75 22.07 -9.54 -25.46
N GLY A 76 22.50 -8.44 -24.86
CA GLY A 76 22.46 -7.08 -25.40
C GLY A 76 21.15 -6.33 -25.08
N VAL A 77 21.26 -5.03 -24.84
CA VAL A 77 20.12 -4.15 -24.49
C VAL A 77 19.05 -4.15 -25.58
N ASP A 78 19.42 -4.00 -26.85
CA ASP A 78 18.45 -3.95 -27.96
C ASP A 78 17.63 -5.22 -28.08
N ARG A 79 18.29 -6.38 -27.95
CA ARG A 79 17.62 -7.68 -27.98
C ARG A 79 16.70 -7.86 -26.78
N TRP A 80 17.11 -7.39 -25.60
CA TRP A 80 16.27 -7.41 -24.41
C TRP A 80 15.02 -6.54 -24.59
N ILE A 81 15.17 -5.31 -25.09
CA ILE A 81 14.04 -4.42 -25.40
C ILE A 81 13.09 -5.08 -26.41
N ALA A 82 13.63 -5.66 -27.48
CA ALA A 82 12.82 -6.35 -28.48
C ALA A 82 12.05 -7.56 -27.92
N LEU A 83 12.63 -8.31 -26.97
CA LEU A 83 11.93 -9.37 -26.25
C LEU A 83 10.82 -8.81 -25.36
N GLN A 84 11.08 -7.73 -24.62
CA GLN A 84 10.08 -7.12 -23.73
C GLN A 84 8.88 -6.55 -24.50
N LEU A 85 9.09 -6.09 -25.74
CA LEU A 85 8.01 -5.64 -26.64
C LEU A 85 7.21 -6.81 -27.28
N ALA A 86 7.64 -8.06 -27.09
CA ALA A 86 7.00 -9.26 -27.61
C ALA A 86 6.68 -10.24 -26.45
N PRO A 87 5.71 -9.92 -25.57
CA PRO A 87 5.46 -10.67 -24.34
C PRO A 87 5.14 -12.15 -24.58
N ASP A 88 4.52 -12.49 -25.72
CA ASP A 88 4.20 -13.87 -26.10
C ASP A 88 5.44 -14.76 -26.28
N ARG A 89 6.62 -14.14 -26.52
CA ARG A 89 7.90 -14.85 -26.65
C ARG A 89 8.60 -15.09 -25.31
N ILE A 90 8.07 -14.53 -24.23
CA ILE A 90 8.61 -14.68 -22.88
C ILE A 90 7.75 -15.70 -22.13
N ASP A 91 8.37 -16.79 -21.71
CA ASP A 91 7.74 -17.77 -20.83
C ASP A 91 7.52 -17.13 -19.44
N ASP A 92 6.26 -17.08 -19.01
CA ASP A 92 5.81 -16.56 -17.71
C ASP A 92 5.05 -17.65 -16.93
N SER A 93 5.26 -18.92 -17.30
CA SER A 93 4.59 -20.08 -16.69
C SER A 93 4.79 -20.14 -15.17
N LEU A 94 6.00 -19.89 -14.69
CA LEU A 94 6.32 -19.90 -13.26
C LEU A 94 5.57 -18.81 -12.49
N ALA A 95 5.43 -17.60 -13.05
CA ALA A 95 4.65 -16.56 -12.40
C ALA A 95 3.15 -16.84 -12.45
N ASN A 96 2.64 -17.40 -13.55
CA ASN A 96 1.25 -17.81 -13.67
C ASN A 96 0.92 -18.93 -12.68
N ASP A 97 1.81 -19.92 -12.52
CA ASP A 97 1.68 -20.99 -11.53
C ASP A 97 1.64 -20.41 -10.11
N LEU A 98 2.59 -19.53 -9.76
CA LEU A 98 2.62 -18.86 -8.46
C LEU A 98 1.35 -18.03 -8.19
N VAL A 99 0.85 -17.30 -9.18
CA VAL A 99 -0.38 -16.49 -9.07
C VAL A 99 -1.63 -17.37 -8.96
N SER A 100 -1.63 -18.56 -9.55
CA SER A 100 -2.77 -19.49 -9.50
C SER A 100 -3.07 -20.01 -8.09
N HIS A 101 -2.15 -19.87 -7.15
CA HIS A 101 -2.35 -20.26 -5.75
C HIS A 101 -3.22 -19.26 -4.96
N TYR A 102 -3.48 -18.06 -5.49
CA TYR A 102 -4.32 -17.06 -4.81
C TYR A 102 -5.79 -17.27 -5.18
N GLU A 103 -6.58 -17.79 -4.23
CA GLU A 103 -8.02 -18.04 -4.37
C GLU A 103 -8.77 -16.81 -4.93
N THR A 104 -8.47 -15.62 -4.40
CA THR A 104 -9.11 -14.37 -4.84
C THR A 104 -8.92 -14.09 -6.33
N LEU A 105 -7.75 -14.37 -6.88
CA LEU A 105 -7.43 -14.03 -8.27
C LEU A 105 -8.03 -15.01 -9.27
N ASN A 106 -8.43 -16.20 -8.81
CA ASN A 106 -9.16 -17.19 -9.60
C ASN A 106 -10.67 -17.13 -9.37
N ALA A 107 -11.14 -16.36 -8.39
CA ALA A 107 -12.56 -16.18 -8.12
C ALA A 107 -13.18 -15.25 -9.17
N LYS A 108 -14.46 -15.49 -9.50
CA LYS A 108 -15.22 -14.55 -10.33
C LYS A 108 -15.41 -13.25 -9.55
N THR A 109 -15.28 -12.12 -10.24
CA THR A 109 -15.52 -10.79 -9.66
C THR A 109 -16.91 -10.70 -9.04
N ALA A 110 -17.94 -11.28 -9.68
CA ALA A 110 -19.30 -11.34 -9.17
C ALA A 110 -19.39 -12.01 -7.78
N ASP A 111 -18.69 -13.12 -7.59
CA ASP A 111 -18.70 -13.87 -6.32
C ASP A 111 -18.04 -13.06 -5.19
N LEU A 112 -16.96 -12.34 -5.48
CA LEU A 112 -16.28 -11.46 -4.52
C LEU A 112 -17.16 -10.28 -4.11
N VAL A 113 -17.82 -9.64 -5.08
CA VAL A 113 -18.75 -8.53 -4.84
C VAL A 113 -19.95 -9.01 -4.03
N GLU A 114 -20.48 -10.19 -4.34
CA GLU A 114 -21.62 -10.76 -3.65
C GLU A 114 -21.26 -11.13 -2.20
N ALA A 115 -20.12 -11.76 -1.98
CA ALA A 115 -19.60 -12.03 -0.62
C ALA A 115 -19.49 -10.73 0.21
N PHE A 116 -18.96 -9.65 -0.40
CA PHE A 116 -18.89 -8.35 0.25
C PHE A 116 -20.29 -7.79 0.57
N ARG A 117 -21.24 -7.86 -0.37
CA ARG A 117 -22.61 -7.39 -0.18
C ARG A 117 -23.31 -8.13 0.94
N GLN A 118 -23.22 -9.45 1.00
CA GLN A 118 -23.83 -10.27 2.05
C GLN A 118 -23.31 -9.88 3.44
N VAL A 119 -21.99 -9.74 3.57
CA VAL A 119 -21.37 -9.31 4.83
C VAL A 119 -21.83 -7.91 5.24
N GLN A 120 -22.02 -6.99 4.30
CA GLN A 120 -22.52 -5.65 4.60
C GLN A 120 -24.02 -5.65 4.96
N GLN A 121 -24.83 -6.47 4.28
CA GLN A 121 -26.26 -6.61 4.58
C GLN A 121 -26.48 -7.19 5.98
N ALA A 122 -25.74 -8.24 6.34
CA ALA A 122 -25.84 -8.85 7.67
C ALA A 122 -25.50 -7.85 8.78
N ARG A 123 -24.43 -7.06 8.61
CA ARG A 123 -24.08 -5.97 9.55
C ARG A 123 -25.19 -4.93 9.70
N ARG A 124 -25.84 -4.56 8.59
CA ARG A 124 -26.96 -3.61 8.63
C ARG A 124 -28.17 -4.19 9.35
N ARG A 125 -28.50 -5.47 9.11
CA ARG A 125 -29.60 -6.17 9.80
C ARG A 125 -29.34 -6.20 11.30
N GLU A 126 -28.14 -6.59 11.71
CA GLU A 126 -27.75 -6.65 13.12
C GLU A 126 -27.80 -5.28 13.78
N GLN A 127 -27.27 -4.25 13.11
CA GLN A 127 -27.34 -2.88 13.61
C GLN A 127 -28.78 -2.40 13.82
N MET A 128 -29.71 -2.77 12.93
CA MET A 128 -31.13 -2.44 13.09
C MET A 128 -31.77 -3.19 14.25
N GLN A 129 -31.38 -4.45 14.49
CA GLN A 129 -31.88 -5.25 15.60
C GLN A 129 -31.42 -4.70 16.95
N LEU A 130 -30.13 -4.39 17.11
CA LEU A 130 -29.58 -3.78 18.32
C LEU A 130 -30.29 -2.45 18.65
N ARG A 131 -30.51 -1.62 17.63
CA ARG A 131 -31.28 -0.37 17.77
C ARG A 131 -32.73 -0.60 18.17
N ALA A 132 -33.39 -1.60 17.60
CA ALA A 132 -34.76 -1.96 17.96
C ALA A 132 -34.88 -2.49 19.39
N GLN A 133 -33.81 -3.10 19.93
CA GLN A 133 -33.70 -3.55 21.32
C GLN A 133 -33.37 -2.40 22.30
N GLY A 134 -33.22 -1.17 21.82
CA GLY A 134 -32.91 0.00 22.65
C GLY A 134 -31.41 0.22 22.90
N ASP A 135 -30.54 -0.61 22.31
CA ASP A 135 -29.09 -0.40 22.35
C ASP A 135 -28.69 0.64 21.30
N THR A 136 -28.69 1.90 21.74
CA THR A 136 -28.29 3.05 20.91
C THR A 136 -26.79 3.32 20.95
N THR A 137 -26.04 2.66 21.83
CA THR A 137 -24.59 2.84 21.99
C THR A 137 -23.78 1.87 21.14
N ALA A 138 -24.38 0.77 20.67
CA ALA A 138 -23.75 -0.19 19.77
C ALA A 138 -23.22 0.44 18.48
N GLY A 139 -21.91 0.28 18.26
CA GLY A 139 -21.22 0.75 17.06
C GLY A 139 -21.30 -0.22 15.88
N LYS A 140 -20.80 0.21 14.72
CA LYS A 140 -20.66 -0.66 13.53
C LYS A 140 -19.74 -1.88 13.80
N GLY A 141 -18.81 -1.75 14.74
CA GLY A 141 -17.90 -2.82 15.17
C GLY A 141 -18.62 -3.91 15.95
N ASP A 142 -19.54 -3.53 16.84
CA ASP A 142 -20.31 -4.46 17.66
C ASP A 142 -21.33 -5.22 16.82
N ALA A 143 -22.08 -4.51 15.96
CA ALA A 143 -22.98 -5.14 14.98
C ALA A 143 -22.24 -6.10 14.04
N ARG A 144 -20.99 -5.80 13.68
CA ARG A 144 -20.16 -6.75 12.91
C ARG A 144 -19.80 -7.98 13.74
N ARG A 145 -19.38 -7.79 14.99
CA ARG A 145 -18.95 -8.89 15.86
C ARG A 145 -20.11 -9.86 16.09
N GLU A 146 -21.29 -9.33 16.39
CA GLU A 146 -22.51 -10.10 16.64
C GLU A 146 -22.99 -10.84 15.38
N ALA A 147 -23.08 -10.15 14.23
CA ALA A 147 -23.44 -10.78 12.97
C ALA A 147 -22.51 -11.96 12.61
N LEU A 148 -21.21 -11.83 12.89
CA LEU A 148 -20.23 -12.90 12.64
C LEU A 148 -20.24 -13.99 13.73
N ALA A 149 -20.61 -13.68 14.97
CA ALA A 149 -20.70 -14.67 16.03
C ALA A 149 -21.80 -15.70 15.73
N ASN A 150 -22.93 -15.20 15.22
CA ASN A 150 -24.15 -15.99 15.02
C ASN A 150 -24.14 -16.85 13.74
N ASP A 151 -23.25 -16.56 12.77
CA ASP A 151 -23.23 -17.24 11.48
C ASP A 151 -21.81 -17.71 11.07
N PRO A 152 -21.53 -19.03 11.06
CA PRO A 152 -20.28 -19.60 10.55
C PRO A 152 -20.02 -19.32 9.06
N GLN A 153 -21.04 -19.35 8.21
CA GLN A 153 -20.88 -19.11 6.77
C GLN A 153 -20.54 -17.65 6.50
N LEU A 154 -21.16 -16.72 7.23
CA LEU A 154 -20.82 -15.29 7.16
C LEU A 154 -19.39 -15.02 7.60
N ARG A 155 -18.87 -15.77 8.58
CA ARG A 155 -17.44 -15.71 8.98
C ARG A 155 -16.53 -16.08 7.82
N ASP A 156 -16.85 -17.14 7.08
CA ASP A 156 -16.07 -17.54 5.90
C ASP A 156 -16.12 -16.52 4.78
N LEU A 157 -17.30 -15.95 4.49
CA LEU A 157 -17.45 -14.88 3.50
C LEU A 157 -16.70 -13.61 3.90
N ALA A 158 -16.75 -13.25 5.18
CA ALA A 158 -16.00 -12.11 5.71
C ALA A 158 -14.49 -12.33 5.61
N ARG A 159 -14.00 -13.54 5.91
CA ARG A 159 -12.59 -13.91 5.73
C ARG A 159 -12.17 -13.77 4.26
N ARG A 160 -12.92 -14.37 3.34
CA ARG A 160 -12.67 -14.28 1.89
C ARG A 160 -12.62 -12.82 1.41
N SER A 161 -13.62 -12.03 1.79
CA SER A 161 -13.69 -10.60 1.43
C SER A 161 -12.51 -9.79 1.96
N GLN A 162 -11.93 -10.17 3.10
CA GLN A 162 -10.79 -9.47 3.70
C GLN A 162 -9.45 -9.87 3.08
N ARG A 163 -9.33 -11.07 2.51
CA ARG A 163 -8.09 -11.53 1.87
C ARG A 163 -7.80 -10.82 0.56
N VAL A 164 -8.82 -10.25 -0.10
CA VAL A 164 -8.70 -9.70 -1.46
C VAL A 164 -7.52 -8.75 -1.64
N VAL A 165 -7.38 -7.75 -0.76
CA VAL A 165 -6.30 -6.76 -0.88
C VAL A 165 -4.93 -7.40 -0.63
N GLY A 166 -4.83 -8.27 0.37
CA GLY A 166 -3.60 -8.98 0.70
C GLY A 166 -3.16 -9.89 -0.45
N ASP A 167 -4.08 -10.68 -0.99
CA ASP A 167 -3.83 -11.57 -2.12
C ASP A 167 -3.37 -10.80 -3.36
N VAL A 168 -4.01 -9.65 -3.67
CA VAL A 168 -3.59 -8.79 -4.79
C VAL A 168 -2.19 -8.22 -4.58
N GLN A 169 -1.88 -7.73 -3.38
CA GLN A 169 -0.55 -7.20 -3.06
C GLN A 169 0.52 -8.30 -3.12
N SER A 170 0.25 -9.46 -2.53
CA SER A 170 1.14 -10.61 -2.52
C SER A 170 1.38 -11.14 -3.93
N ALA A 171 0.34 -11.31 -4.75
CA ALA A 171 0.47 -11.76 -6.12
C ALA A 171 1.26 -10.77 -6.99
N LYS A 172 1.08 -9.46 -6.78
CA LYS A 172 1.87 -8.43 -7.46
C LYS A 172 3.36 -8.56 -7.12
N LEU A 173 3.69 -8.77 -5.85
CA LEU A 173 5.08 -8.98 -5.42
C LEU A 173 5.64 -10.30 -5.96
N ALA A 174 4.87 -11.38 -5.89
CA ALA A 174 5.20 -12.67 -6.47
C ALA A 174 5.58 -12.49 -7.95
N ARG A 175 4.69 -11.92 -8.76
CA ARG A 175 4.95 -11.65 -10.17
C ARG A 175 6.14 -10.71 -10.38
N ALA A 176 6.30 -9.68 -9.55
CA ALA A 176 7.44 -8.76 -9.62
C ALA A 176 8.79 -9.39 -9.23
N VAL A 177 8.81 -10.57 -8.61
CA VAL A 177 10.06 -11.30 -8.32
C VAL A 177 10.34 -12.31 -9.43
N VAL A 178 9.32 -13.03 -9.89
CA VAL A 178 9.52 -14.19 -10.79
C VAL A 178 9.20 -13.95 -12.27
N SER A 179 8.37 -12.96 -12.62
CA SER A 179 7.99 -12.73 -14.03
C SER A 179 9.15 -12.17 -14.82
N GLU A 180 9.49 -12.79 -15.94
CA GLU A 180 10.46 -12.25 -16.90
C GLU A 180 9.83 -11.18 -17.82
N ARG A 181 8.49 -11.10 -17.84
CA ARG A 181 7.74 -10.03 -18.53
C ARG A 181 7.76 -8.77 -17.68
N GLN A 182 8.51 -7.76 -18.11
CA GLN A 182 8.66 -6.47 -17.42
C GLN A 182 7.79 -5.36 -18.02
N LEU A 183 7.38 -5.49 -19.30
CA LEU A 183 6.56 -4.49 -20.01
C LEU A 183 5.07 -4.85 -20.16
N ASP A 184 4.62 -5.97 -19.59
CA ASP A 184 3.22 -6.43 -19.73
C ASP A 184 2.27 -5.59 -18.87
N GLY A 185 1.87 -4.44 -19.41
CA GLY A 185 0.73 -3.69 -18.93
C GLY A 185 -0.55 -4.40 -19.34
N ARG A 186 -1.03 -5.36 -18.53
CA ARG A 186 -2.42 -5.81 -18.63
C ARG A 186 -3.33 -4.62 -18.35
N HIS A 187 -3.69 -3.90 -19.40
CA HIS A 187 -4.88 -3.07 -19.38
C HIS A 187 -6.04 -4.06 -19.18
N VAL A 188 -6.61 -4.08 -17.97
CA VAL A 188 -7.89 -4.74 -17.76
C VAL A 188 -8.88 -3.96 -18.61
N SER A 189 -9.25 -4.50 -19.77
CA SER A 189 -10.41 -4.00 -20.53
C SER A 189 -11.65 -4.22 -19.67
N PRO A 190 -12.40 -3.17 -19.31
CA PRO A 190 -13.64 -3.31 -18.55
C PRO A 190 -14.79 -3.98 -19.34
N ASP A 191 -14.53 -4.49 -20.54
CA ASP A 191 -15.55 -4.72 -21.56
C ASP A 191 -16.12 -6.15 -21.56
N GLU A 192 -15.50 -7.12 -20.89
CA GLU A 192 -15.81 -8.55 -21.08
C GLU A 192 -16.75 -9.18 -20.03
N ASP A 193 -17.30 -8.46 -19.05
CA ASP A 193 -18.16 -9.12 -18.04
C ASP A 193 -19.21 -8.24 -17.31
N PHE A 194 -19.57 -7.08 -17.86
CA PHE A 194 -20.56 -6.17 -17.22
C PHE A 194 -21.98 -6.23 -17.82
N SER A 195 -22.26 -7.15 -18.75
CA SER A 195 -23.57 -7.24 -19.43
C SER A 195 -24.64 -8.10 -18.74
N VAL A 196 -24.48 -8.46 -17.46
CA VAL A 196 -25.47 -9.29 -16.75
C VAL A 196 -25.92 -8.62 -15.44
N LEU A 197 -26.44 -7.40 -15.51
CA LEU A 197 -27.17 -6.76 -14.41
C LEU A 197 -28.33 -5.86 -14.88
N GLU A 198 -29.00 -6.21 -15.98
CA GLU A 198 -30.39 -5.76 -16.22
C GLU A 198 -31.24 -6.98 -16.61
N GLY A 199 -32.19 -7.30 -15.72
CA GLY A 199 -33.12 -8.42 -15.82
C GLY A 199 -33.96 -8.49 -14.55
#